data_AF-A0A0N0YEF5-F1
#
_entry.id   AF-A0A0N0YEF5-F1
#
_cell.length_a   1.000
_cell.length_b   1.000
_cell.length_c   1.000
_cell.angle_alpha   90.00
_cell.angle_beta   90.00
_cell.angle_gamma   90.00
#
_symmetry.space_group_name_H-M   'P 1'
#
loop_
_entity.id
_entity.type
_entity.pdbx_description
1 polymer ?
#
loop_
_entity_poly.entity_id
_entity_poly.type
_entity_poly.pdbx_seq_one_letter_code
_entity_poly.pdbx_strand_id
1 'polypeptide(L)' 'MDDAKKLRYYLNRVTAELKETQSRLQAAESAGSEPVAIVGMSCRFPGGVASPEDLWRLLS' A
#
# COMPACT_ATOMS: atom_id res chain seq x y z
N MET A 1 -33.83 3.10 28.69
CA MET A 1 -33.59 2.96 27.23
C MET A 1 -32.65 4.03 26.68
N ASP A 2 -32.45 5.15 27.39
CA ASP A 2 -31.68 6.31 26.91
C ASP A 2 -30.16 6.14 27.11
N ASP A 3 -29.74 5.54 28.23
CA ASP A 3 -28.31 5.33 28.56
C ASP A 3 -27.59 4.40 27.59
N ALA A 4 -28.25 3.34 27.11
CA ALA A 4 -27.68 2.42 26.14
C ALA A 4 -27.43 3.10 24.78
N LYS A 5 -28.33 4.00 24.36
CA LYS A 5 -28.16 4.80 23.14
C LYS A 5 -27.03 5.80 23.30
N LYS A 6 -26.96 6.45 24.45
CA LYS A 6 -25.89 7.39 24.82
C LYS A 6 -24.53 6.71 24.87
N LEU A 7 -24.44 5.52 25.48
CA LEU A 7 -23.22 4.72 25.51
C LEU A 7 -22.78 4.29 24.11
N ARG A 8 -23.72 3.79 23.29
CA ARG A 8 -23.43 3.42 21.89
C ARG A 8 -22.94 4.62 21.08
N TYR A 9 -23.56 5.79 21.26
CA TYR A 9 -23.16 7.03 20.61
C TYR A 9 -21.72 7.40 20.96
N TYR A 10 -21.37 7.44 22.25
CA TYR A 10 -20.00 7.76 22.67
C TYR A 10 -18.99 6.72 22.19
N LEU A 11 -19.32 5.42 22.27
CA LEU A 11 -18.46 4.35 21.79
C LEU A 11 -18.17 4.50 20.30
N ASN A 12 -19.20 4.75 19.49
CA ASN A 12 -19.05 4.94 18.04
C ASN A 12 -18.21 6.19 17.74
N ARG A 13 -18.41 7.28 18.48
CA ARG A 13 -17.64 8.51 18.31
C ARG A 13 -16.15 8.30 18.61
N VAL A 14 -15.84 7.72 19.77
CA VAL A 14 -14.45 7.44 20.17
C VAL A 14 -13.79 6.43 19.23
N THR A 15 -14.53 5.41 18.78
CA THR A 15 -14.01 4.44 17.80
C THR A 15 -13.68 5.10 16.46
N ALA A 16 -14.50 6.05 16.02
CA ALA A 16 -14.24 6.82 14.79
C ALA A 16 -12.99 7.71 14.95
N GLU A 17 -12.86 8.43 16.07
CA GLU A 17 -11.70 9.27 16.39
C GLU A 17 -10.40 8.45 16.48
N LEU A 18 -10.46 7.26 17.08
CA LEU A 18 -9.32 6.35 17.16
C LEU A 18 -8.89 5.86 15.78
N LYS A 19 -9.86 5.41 14.97
CA LYS A 19 -9.58 4.92 13.61
C LYS A 19 -8.92 6.01 12.75
N GLU A 20 -9.39 7.25 12.84
CA GLU A 20 -8.79 8.37 12.12
C GLU A 20 -7.33 8.60 12.53
N THR A 21 -7.05 8.61 13.82
CA THR A 21 -5.69 8.77 14.34
C THR A 21 -4.78 7.63 13.88
N GLN A 22 -5.29 6.40 13.92
CA GLN A 22 -4.55 5.21 13.50
C GLN A 22 -4.22 5.25 12.00
N SER A 23 -5.15 5.69 11.15
CA SER A 23 -4.90 5.89 9.72
C SER A 23 -3.82 6.93 9.45
N ARG A 24 -3.79 8.02 10.22
CA ARG A 24 -2.76 9.07 10.08
C ARG A 24 -1.38 8.55 10.46
N LEU A 25 -1.28 7.78 11.55
CA LEU A 25 -0.04 7.12 11.95
C LEU A 25 0.43 6.14 10.86
N GLN A 26 -0.47 5.28 10.38
CA GLN A 26 -0.13 4.32 9.33
C GLN A 26 0.33 5.02 8.05
N ALA A 27 -0.30 6.14 7.66
CA ALA A 27 0.15 6.93 6.51
C ALA A 27 1.55 7.53 6.73
N ALA A 28 1.83 8.06 7.93
CA ALA A 28 3.15 8.59 8.27
C ALA A 28 4.24 7.51 8.30
N GLU A 29 3.94 6.32 8.83
CA GLU A 29 4.84 5.17 8.84
C GLU A 29 5.09 4.64 7.42
N SER A 30 4.03 4.52 6.62
CA SER A 30 4.11 3.98 5.26
C SER A 30 4.79 4.93 4.29
N ALA A 31 4.84 6.24 4.57
CA ALA A 31 5.47 7.22 3.69
C ALA A 31 6.96 6.92 3.43
N GLY A 32 7.66 6.33 4.39
CA GLY A 32 9.07 5.93 4.24
C GLY A 32 9.27 4.54 3.60
N SER A 33 8.20 3.76 3.46
CA SER A 33 8.24 2.38 2.97
C SER A 33 7.19 2.13 1.89
N GLU A 34 6.78 3.18 1.17
CA GLU A 34 5.75 3.07 0.14
C GLU A 34 6.29 2.19 -1.00
N PRO A 35 5.59 1.10 -1.38
CA PRO A 35 6.04 0.23 -2.46
C PRO A 35 6.13 0.98 -3.79
N VAL A 36 7.28 0.88 -4.46
CA VAL A 36 7.48 1.47 -5.79
C VAL A 36 7.12 0.44 -6.86
N ALA A 37 6.17 0.79 -7.73
CA ALA A 37 5.79 -0.05 -8.85
C ALA A 37 6.78 0.10 -10.02
N ILE A 38 7.30 -1.03 -10.53
CA ILE A 38 8.02 -1.07 -11.81
C ILE A 38 6.97 -1.16 -12.92
N VAL A 39 6.70 -0.04 -13.60
CA VAL A 39 5.64 0.05 -14.64
C VAL A 39 6.14 -0.28 -16.05
N GLY A 40 7.45 -0.43 -16.22
CA GLY A 40 8.07 -0.75 -17.50
C GLY A 40 9.54 -1.06 -17.34
N MET A 41 10.08 -1.83 -18.29
CA MET A 41 11.48 -2.25 -18.34
C MET A 41 11.97 -2.19 -19.78
N SER A 42 13.26 -1.89 -19.97
CA SER A 42 13.95 -2.07 -21.24
C SER A 42 15.39 -2.46 -20.99
N CYS A 43 16.01 -3.18 -21.93
CA CYS A 43 17.39 -3.60 -21.78
C CYS A 43 18.11 -3.82 -23.13
N ARG A 44 19.44 -3.85 -23.05
CA ARG A 44 20.36 -4.23 -24.13
C ARG A 44 21.49 -5.04 -23.48
N PHE A 45 21.60 -6.31 -23.81
CA PHE A 45 22.65 -7.20 -23.29
C PHE A 45 23.43 -7.86 -24.43
N PRO A 46 24.65 -8.39 -24.18
CA PRO A 46 25.37 -9.18 -25.16
C PRO A 46 24.57 -10.39 -25.67
N GLY A 47 24.95 -10.92 -26.82
CA GLY A 47 24.24 -12.04 -27.44
C GLY A 47 22.97 -11.66 -28.20
N GLY A 48 22.80 -10.37 -28.52
CA GLY A 48 21.68 -9.89 -29.34
C GLY A 48 20.38 -9.64 -28.57
N VAL A 49 20.41 -9.66 -27.23
CA VAL A 49 19.24 -9.44 -26.38
C VAL A 49 18.88 -7.95 -26.34
N ALA A 50 17.71 -7.60 -26.88
CA ALA A 50 17.27 -6.20 -27.03
C ALA A 50 15.92 -5.91 -26.36
N SER A 51 15.38 -6.86 -25.61
CA SER A 51 14.14 -6.69 -24.85
C SER A 51 14.13 -7.56 -23.60
N PRO A 52 13.34 -7.20 -22.57
CA PRO A 52 13.08 -8.07 -21.43
C PRO A 52 12.56 -9.45 -21.85
N GLU A 53 11.78 -9.54 -22.93
CA GLU A 53 11.26 -10.79 -23.49
C GLU A 53 12.38 -11.67 -24.06
N ASP A 54 13.34 -11.08 -24.78
CA ASP A 54 14.52 -11.80 -25.28
C ASP A 54 15.37 -12.33 -24.13
N LEU A 55 15.53 -11.53 -23.07
CA LEU A 55 16.25 -11.96 -21.87
C LEU A 55 15.55 -13.12 -21.19
N TRP A 56 14.22 -13.05 -21.06
CA TRP A 56 13.44 -14.12 -20.42
C TRP A 56 13.58 -15.45 -21.16
N ARG A 57 13.51 -15.42 -22.50
CA ARG A 57 13.73 -16.59 -23.36
C ARG A 57 15.11 -17.22 -23.21
N LEU A 58 16.13 -16.44 -22.80
CA LEU A 58 17.48 -16.93 -22.58
C LEU A 58 17.65 -17.65 -21.24
N LEU A 59 16.88 -17.25 -20.22
CA LEU A 59 16.99 -17.76 -18.84
C LEU A 59 16.09 -18.96 -18.56
N SER A 60 15.03 -19.15 -19.33
CA SER A 60 14.08 -20.28 -19.22
C SER A 60 14.62 -21.55 -19.83
#